data_AF-A0A8B7JSL1-F1
#
_entry.id   AF-A0A8B7JSL1-F1
#
_cell.length_a   1.000
_cell.length_b   1.000
_cell.length_c   1.000
_cell.angle_alpha   90.00
_cell.angle_beta   90.00
_cell.angle_gamma   90.00
#
_symmetry.space_group_name_H-M   'P 1'
#
loop_
_entity.id
_entity.type
_entity.pdbx_description
1 polymer ?
#
loop_
_entity_poly.entity_id
_entity_poly.type
_entity_poly.pdbx_seq_one_letter_code
_entity_poly.pdbx_strand_id
1 'polypeptide(L)'
;PPYHYVHVLDLNSNVTRVEVGPLTYVRQDHERLVLGPVRMVTVPARHYCVVLNPVARGGNDGDNDGDDGDVLLDGAGQARLRHGDLEVRLAREPFALYPGERLQQDVTPLQVVLADTALRLRALLDFVARDGSRFVAGDEWLFEGPGTYIPRKEVEVAETLQATVIGPNQAVRLRALSPRQDVTPLQVVLADTALRPCSPRPLGVPLSIPGVPPSLDVTPLQVVLADTALRLRALLDFVARDGSRFVAGDEWLFEGP
;
A
#
# COMPACT_ATOMS: atom_id res chain seq x y z
N PRO A 1 30.18 23.17 -4.42
CA PRO A 1 29.08 23.74 -5.26
C PRO A 1 27.76 23.73 -4.48
N PRO A 2 26.74 24.53 -4.85
CA PRO A 2 25.42 24.44 -4.22
C PRO A 2 24.78 23.07 -4.48
N TYR A 3 23.97 22.57 -3.55
CA TYR A 3 23.32 21.25 -3.60
C TYR A 3 24.29 20.07 -3.84
N HIS A 4 25.52 20.20 -3.33
CA HIS A 4 26.49 19.13 -3.32
C HIS A 4 26.96 18.88 -1.89
N TYR A 5 27.39 17.67 -1.61
CA TYR A 5 27.98 17.30 -0.34
C TYR A 5 29.25 16.48 -0.56
N VAL A 6 30.08 16.42 0.47
CA VAL A 6 31.29 15.59 0.54
C VAL A 6 31.30 14.80 1.83
N HIS A 7 32.04 13.69 1.85
CA HIS A 7 32.33 12.96 3.10
C HIS A 7 33.79 13.16 3.48
N VAL A 8 34.01 13.65 4.69
CA VAL A 8 35.33 13.91 5.26
C VAL A 8 35.53 12.97 6.43
N LEU A 9 36.62 12.21 6.39
CA LEU A 9 37.11 11.37 7.48
C LEU A 9 38.18 12.13 8.25
N ASP A 10 37.97 12.32 9.55
CA ASP A 10 39.02 12.72 10.48
C ASP A 10 39.82 11.48 10.91
N LEU A 11 41.13 11.48 10.68
CA LEU A 11 42.02 10.36 10.98
C LEU A 11 42.38 10.24 12.48
N ASN A 12 42.21 11.32 13.26
CA ASN A 12 42.48 11.28 14.70
C ASN A 12 41.33 10.62 15.45
N SER A 13 40.10 10.99 15.11
CA SER A 13 38.88 10.46 15.73
C SER A 13 38.30 9.25 14.98
N ASN A 14 38.76 9.00 13.75
CA ASN A 14 38.21 8.03 12.81
C ASN A 14 36.71 8.27 12.49
N VAL A 15 36.24 9.51 12.64
CA VAL A 15 34.85 9.91 12.42
C VAL A 15 34.69 10.41 11.00
N THR A 16 33.72 9.86 10.27
CA THR A 16 33.32 10.38 8.97
C THR A 16 32.09 11.26 9.13
N ARG A 17 32.15 12.49 8.62
CA ARG A 17 31.05 13.44 8.62
C ARG A 17 30.72 13.94 7.23
N VAL A 18 29.52 14.49 7.08
CA VAL A 18 29.06 15.10 5.84
C VAL A 18 29.26 16.61 5.91
N GLU A 19 29.84 17.18 4.85
CA GLU A 19 29.96 18.64 4.67
C GLU A 19 29.11 19.05 3.47
N VAL A 20 28.26 20.06 3.68
CA VAL A 20 27.26 20.52 2.71
C VAL A 20 27.71 21.82 2.07
N GLY A 21 27.58 21.93 0.74
CA GLY A 21 27.82 23.17 0.01
C GLY A 21 26.61 24.12 0.01
N PRO A 22 26.79 25.42 -0.33
CA PRO A 22 27.98 26.04 -0.93
C PRO A 22 29.01 26.47 0.13
N LEU A 23 30.14 25.76 0.18
CA LEU A 23 31.25 26.03 1.09
C LEU A 23 32.57 25.76 0.36
N THR A 24 33.55 26.65 0.53
CA THR A 24 34.94 26.37 0.16
C THR A 24 35.59 25.64 1.33
N TYR A 25 35.62 24.32 1.25
CA TYR A 25 36.18 23.49 2.30
C TYR A 25 37.71 23.40 2.18
N VAL A 26 38.42 23.80 3.24
CA VAL A 26 39.87 23.71 3.36
C VAL A 26 40.20 22.52 4.27
N ARG A 27 40.71 21.46 3.66
CA ARG A 27 41.06 20.20 4.36
C ARG A 27 42.24 20.41 5.30
N GLN A 28 42.12 19.96 6.54
CA GLN A 28 43.24 19.93 7.50
C GLN A 28 44.16 18.72 7.27
N ASP A 29 45.33 18.71 7.92
CA ASP A 29 46.34 17.64 7.75
C ASP A 29 45.84 16.26 8.23
N HIS A 30 45.01 16.23 9.27
CA HIS A 30 44.42 15.01 9.82
C HIS A 30 43.12 14.59 9.12
N GLU A 31 42.72 15.28 8.05
CA GLU A 31 41.47 15.00 7.37
C GLU A 31 41.69 14.40 5.98
N ARG A 32 40.82 13.46 5.62
CA ARG A 32 40.82 12.79 4.33
C ARG A 32 39.44 12.90 3.68
N LEU A 33 39.43 13.33 2.43
CA LEU A 33 38.22 13.28 1.60
C LEU A 33 37.94 11.83 1.20
N VAL A 34 36.84 11.27 1.68
CA VAL A 34 36.40 9.89 1.36
C VAL A 34 35.53 9.90 0.11
N LEU A 35 34.58 10.84 0.06
CA LEU A 35 33.68 11.05 -1.06
C LEU A 35 33.90 12.44 -1.62
N GLY A 36 34.12 12.53 -2.94
CA GLY A 36 34.20 13.80 -3.65
C GLY A 36 32.87 14.57 -3.66
N PRO A 37 32.81 15.76 -4.27
CA PRO A 37 31.58 16.54 -4.36
C PRO A 37 30.52 15.79 -5.17
N VAL A 38 29.53 15.24 -4.49
CA VAL A 38 28.39 14.52 -5.10
C VAL A 38 27.14 15.37 -4.99
N ARG A 39 26.27 15.27 -6.00
CA ARG A 39 24.98 15.96 -6.00
C ARG A 39 24.08 15.41 -4.91
N MET A 40 23.38 16.29 -4.20
CA MET A 40 22.32 15.91 -3.28
C MET A 40 21.19 15.18 -4.00
N VAL A 41 20.48 14.35 -3.25
CA VAL A 41 19.30 13.66 -3.74
C VAL A 41 18.15 14.66 -3.73
N THR A 42 17.57 14.92 -4.91
CA THR A 42 16.40 15.79 -5.07
C THR A 42 15.19 14.93 -5.39
N VAL A 43 14.23 14.87 -4.48
CA VAL A 43 12.96 14.16 -4.70
C VAL A 43 11.89 15.18 -5.12
N PRO A 44 11.45 15.17 -6.39
CA PRO A 44 10.41 16.08 -6.87
C PRO A 44 9.03 15.70 -6.32
N ALA A 45 8.06 16.60 -6.48
CA ALA A 45 6.69 16.35 -6.07
C ALA A 45 6.13 15.04 -6.68
N ARG A 46 5.33 14.31 -5.90
CA ARG A 46 4.74 13.02 -6.27
C ARG A 46 5.76 11.92 -6.60
N HIS A 47 7.00 12.05 -6.12
CA HIS A 47 8.01 11.00 -6.21
C HIS A 47 8.47 10.61 -4.80
N TYR A 48 9.12 9.46 -4.73
CA TYR A 48 9.77 8.96 -3.53
C TYR A 48 11.11 8.30 -3.88
N CYS A 49 11.94 8.10 -2.88
CA CYS A 49 13.11 7.24 -2.97
C CYS A 49 13.24 6.39 -1.71
N VAL A 50 13.98 5.28 -1.81
CA VAL A 50 14.21 4.37 -0.67
C VAL A 50 15.66 4.43 -0.26
N VAL A 51 15.91 4.81 0.99
CA VAL A 51 17.25 4.88 1.59
C VAL A 51 17.46 3.68 2.51
N LEU A 52 18.57 2.98 2.30
CA LEU A 52 19.06 1.88 3.12
C LEU A 52 20.00 2.41 4.21
N ASN A 53 19.88 1.83 5.40
CA ASN A 53 20.60 2.24 6.61
C ASN A 53 20.35 3.71 6.97
N PRO A 54 19.09 4.16 7.05
CA PRO A 54 18.79 5.56 7.31
C PRO A 54 19.37 6.03 8.65
N VAL A 55 19.76 7.30 8.73
CA VAL A 55 20.16 7.93 9.99
C VAL A 55 19.05 7.81 11.04
N ALA A 56 19.45 7.54 12.27
CA ALA A 56 18.58 7.62 13.43
C ALA A 56 18.34 9.09 13.75
N ARG A 57 17.08 9.51 13.78
CA ARG A 57 16.68 10.87 14.14
C ARG A 57 16.02 10.87 15.51
N GLY A 58 16.34 11.89 16.29
CA GLY A 58 15.75 12.11 17.59
C GLY A 58 14.38 12.75 17.41
N GLY A 59 13.33 12.00 17.68
CA GLY A 59 12.03 12.54 18.05
C GLY A 59 11.67 11.95 19.40
N ASN A 60 11.20 12.78 20.34
CA ASN A 60 10.52 12.26 21.51
C ASN A 60 9.36 11.38 21.01
N ASP A 61 9.24 10.19 21.59
CA ASP A 61 8.26 9.13 21.29
C ASP A 61 8.76 8.06 20.31
N GLY A 62 8.81 6.81 20.81
CA GLY A 62 9.50 5.67 20.23
C GLY A 62 8.94 5.06 18.93
N ASP A 63 8.15 5.82 18.16
CA ASP A 63 7.50 5.38 16.91
C ASP A 63 7.69 6.43 15.79
N ASN A 64 8.91 6.96 15.63
CA ASN A 64 9.17 8.05 14.69
C ASN A 64 9.65 7.54 13.32
N ASP A 65 8.69 7.26 12.44
CA ASP A 65 8.82 7.39 10.97
C ASP A 65 8.82 8.87 10.52
N GLY A 66 9.13 9.79 11.45
CA GLY A 66 9.24 11.23 11.22
C GLY A 66 10.65 11.60 10.76
N ASP A 67 10.73 12.23 9.59
CA ASP A 67 11.97 12.71 9.00
C ASP A 67 12.46 14.04 9.58
N ASP A 68 11.65 14.71 10.41
CA ASP A 68 11.86 16.09 10.88
C ASP A 68 12.71 16.19 12.18
N GLY A 69 13.28 15.08 12.65
CA GLY A 69 14.11 15.07 13.87
C GLY A 69 15.59 15.38 13.61
N ASP A 70 16.28 15.88 14.64
CA ASP A 70 17.73 16.08 14.58
C ASP A 70 18.46 14.73 14.46
N VAL A 71 19.53 14.69 13.66
CA VAL A 71 20.32 13.47 13.49
C VAL A 71 21.03 13.12 14.80
N LEU A 72 20.81 11.91 15.28
CA LEU A 72 21.46 11.40 16.47
C LEU A 72 22.92 11.09 16.16
N LEU A 73 23.82 11.70 16.93
CA LEU A 73 25.25 11.41 16.89
C LEU A 73 25.60 10.43 18.00
N ASP A 74 26.60 9.59 17.76
CA ASP A 74 27.20 8.75 18.80
C ASP A 74 28.14 9.56 19.71
N GLY A 75 28.74 8.88 20.71
CA GLY A 75 29.68 9.53 21.64
C GLY A 75 30.97 10.04 20.99
N ALA A 76 31.27 9.62 19.76
CA ALA A 76 32.40 10.10 18.97
C ALA A 76 32.01 11.25 18.00
N GLY A 77 30.72 11.54 17.84
CA GLY A 77 30.21 12.55 16.90
C GLY A 77 29.89 12.00 15.50
N GLN A 78 29.88 10.68 15.32
CA GLN A 78 29.46 10.03 14.07
C GLN A 78 27.94 9.90 14.02
N ALA A 79 27.34 10.11 12.84
CA ALA A 79 25.91 9.92 12.64
C ALA A 79 25.52 8.45 12.88
N ARG A 80 24.57 8.23 13.80
CA ARG A 80 24.07 6.89 14.13
C ARG A 80 23.11 6.42 13.04
N LEU A 81 23.33 5.22 12.50
CA LEU A 81 22.48 4.62 11.48
C LEU A 81 21.61 3.51 12.04
N ARG A 82 20.43 3.31 11.42
CA ARG A 82 19.60 2.12 11.62
C ARG A 82 20.01 1.05 10.60
N HIS A 83 21.03 0.28 10.94
CA HIS A 83 21.57 -0.75 10.05
C HIS A 83 20.51 -1.82 9.70
N GLY A 84 20.38 -2.13 8.41
CA GLY A 84 19.43 -3.11 7.90
C GLY A 84 18.00 -2.60 7.75
N ASP A 85 17.73 -1.35 8.14
CA ASP A 85 16.41 -0.72 8.00
C ASP A 85 16.31 0.08 6.69
N LEU A 86 15.08 0.35 6.30
CA LEU A 86 14.73 1.13 5.12
C LEU A 86 13.94 2.37 5.50
N GLU A 87 14.10 3.45 4.76
CA GLU A 87 13.33 4.67 4.92
C GLU A 87 12.82 5.15 3.56
N VAL A 88 11.51 5.38 3.47
CA VAL A 88 10.88 5.97 2.29
C VAL A 88 10.89 7.49 2.46
N ARG A 89 11.63 8.20 1.61
CA ARG A 89 11.70 9.66 1.61
C ARG A 89 10.82 10.23 0.50
N LEU A 90 9.89 11.11 0.88
CA LEU A 90 8.99 11.82 -0.03
C LEU A 90 9.62 13.13 -0.53
N ALA A 91 8.86 13.87 -1.34
CA ALA A 91 9.25 15.18 -1.87
C ALA A 91 9.65 16.16 -0.75
N ARG A 92 10.84 16.75 -0.88
CA ARG A 92 11.44 17.67 0.10
C ARG A 92 12.61 18.45 -0.51
N GLU A 93 13.21 19.32 0.30
CA GLU A 93 14.46 20.00 -0.06
C GLU A 93 15.60 19.01 -0.34
N PRO A 94 16.51 19.29 -1.29
CA PRO A 94 17.61 18.39 -1.62
C PRO A 94 18.43 18.04 -0.38
N PHE A 95 18.61 16.74 -0.13
CA PHE A 95 19.30 16.25 1.06
C PHE A 95 20.59 15.50 0.70
N ALA A 96 21.56 15.57 1.61
CA ALA A 96 22.76 14.75 1.53
C ALA A 96 22.50 13.35 2.11
N LEU A 97 23.24 12.36 1.61
CA LEU A 97 23.31 11.06 2.26
C LEU A 97 24.44 11.07 3.28
N TYR A 98 24.16 10.59 4.48
CA TYR A 98 25.18 10.47 5.53
C TYR A 98 26.12 9.29 5.23
N PRO A 99 27.35 9.30 5.79
CA PRO A 99 28.28 8.18 5.63
C PRO A 99 27.64 6.86 6.07
N GLY A 100 27.50 5.91 5.13
CA GLY A 100 26.88 4.60 5.35
C GLY A 100 25.42 4.49 4.92
N GLU A 101 24.72 5.61 4.70
CA GLU A 101 23.44 5.62 3.99
C GLU A 101 23.67 5.28 2.51
N ARG A 102 22.75 4.51 1.91
CA ARG A 102 22.81 4.18 0.48
C ARG A 102 21.43 4.32 -0.12
N LEU A 103 21.34 4.83 -1.34
CA LEU A 103 20.10 4.86 -2.08
C LEU A 103 19.84 3.46 -2.64
N GLN A 104 18.83 2.77 -2.12
CA GLN A 104 18.44 1.44 -2.63
C GLN A 104 17.54 1.56 -3.85
N GLN A 105 16.60 2.51 -3.82
CA GLN A 105 15.75 2.82 -4.95
C GLN A 105 15.89 4.30 -5.27
N ASP A 106 16.23 4.58 -6.53
CA ASP A 106 16.30 5.94 -7.06
C ASP A 106 14.92 6.62 -7.05
N VAL A 107 14.92 7.91 -7.39
CA VAL A 107 13.72 8.74 -7.46
C VAL A 107 12.70 8.12 -8.40
N THR A 108 11.60 7.63 -7.83
CA THR A 108 10.53 6.89 -8.52
C THR A 108 9.21 7.61 -8.30
N PRO A 109 8.33 7.74 -9.32
CA PRO A 109 7.00 8.33 -9.13
C PRO A 109 6.13 7.49 -8.19
N LEU A 110 5.31 8.15 -7.38
CA LEU A 110 4.31 7.49 -6.54
C LEU A 110 3.22 6.85 -7.40
N GLN A 111 2.73 5.69 -6.97
CA GLN A 111 1.67 4.98 -7.66
C GLN A 111 0.33 5.65 -7.43
N VAL A 112 -0.29 6.14 -8.51
CA VAL A 112 -1.64 6.70 -8.48
C VAL A 112 -2.64 5.58 -8.73
N VAL A 113 -3.55 5.40 -7.79
CA VAL A 113 -4.65 4.44 -7.87
C VAL A 113 -5.87 5.21 -8.37
N LEU A 114 -6.39 4.77 -9.52
CA LEU A 114 -7.52 5.40 -10.19
C LEU A 114 -8.83 5.05 -9.47
N ALA A 115 -9.89 5.79 -9.77
CA ALA A 115 -11.24 5.35 -9.42
C ALA A 115 -11.47 3.93 -9.97
N ASP A 116 -12.23 3.12 -9.25
CA ASP A 116 -12.62 1.78 -9.67
C ASP A 116 -11.43 0.80 -9.73
N THR A 117 -10.31 1.17 -9.11
CA THR A 117 -9.15 0.32 -8.93
C THR A 117 -8.75 0.29 -7.46
N ALA A 118 -8.18 -0.83 -7.03
CA ALA A 118 -7.67 -1.00 -5.68
C ALA A 118 -6.33 -1.73 -5.71
N LEU A 119 -5.47 -1.46 -4.73
CA LEU A 119 -4.24 -2.23 -4.53
C LEU A 119 -4.46 -3.27 -3.44
N ARG A 120 -4.16 -4.53 -3.75
CA ARG A 120 -4.01 -5.56 -2.72
C ARG A 120 -2.63 -5.41 -2.09
N LEU A 121 -2.64 -5.03 -0.83
CA LEU A 121 -1.47 -4.85 0.01
C LEU A 121 -1.30 -6.05 0.92
N ARG A 122 -0.05 -6.45 1.16
CA ARG A 122 0.31 -7.51 2.11
C ARG A 122 1.35 -7.00 3.09
N ALA A 123 1.15 -7.25 4.39
CA ALA A 123 2.14 -6.98 5.42
C ALA A 123 3.27 -8.02 5.34
N LEU A 124 4.51 -7.57 5.27
CA LEU A 124 5.71 -8.40 5.38
C LEU A 124 6.14 -8.62 6.84
N LEU A 125 5.87 -7.63 7.69
CA LEU A 125 6.27 -7.59 9.09
C LEU A 125 5.10 -7.11 9.95
N ASP A 126 5.17 -7.35 11.25
CA ASP A 126 4.21 -6.81 12.21
C ASP A 126 4.47 -5.31 12.37
N PHE A 127 3.44 -4.48 12.19
CA PHE A 127 3.57 -3.03 12.38
C PHE A 127 2.25 -2.38 12.81
N VAL A 128 2.37 -1.16 13.33
CA VAL A 128 1.21 -0.33 13.68
C VAL A 128 1.14 0.80 12.67
N ALA A 129 0.02 0.91 11.95
CA ALA A 129 -0.20 2.01 11.04
C ALA A 129 -0.41 3.33 11.80
N ARG A 130 -0.22 4.45 11.11
CA ARG A 130 -0.49 5.80 11.63
C ARG A 130 -1.91 5.97 12.17
N ASP A 131 -2.87 5.23 11.63
CA ASP A 131 -4.27 5.25 12.06
C ASP A 131 -4.52 4.41 13.33
N GLY A 132 -3.47 3.82 13.92
CA GLY A 132 -3.53 2.96 15.10
C GLY A 132 -3.90 1.49 14.80
N SER A 133 -4.20 1.16 13.55
CA SER A 133 -4.46 -0.22 13.12
C SER A 133 -3.20 -1.06 13.21
N ARG A 134 -3.29 -2.21 13.89
CA ARG A 134 -2.19 -3.17 14.01
C ARG A 134 -2.32 -4.22 12.91
N PHE A 135 -1.23 -4.46 12.20
CA PHE A 135 -1.13 -5.47 11.16
C PHE A 135 -0.13 -6.53 11.60
N VAL A 136 -0.48 -7.79 11.37
CA VAL A 136 0.39 -8.95 11.57
C VAL A 136 0.97 -9.35 10.21
N ALA A 137 2.19 -9.86 10.19
CA ALA A 137 2.84 -10.36 8.98
C ALA A 137 1.93 -11.39 8.27
N GLY A 138 1.76 -11.21 6.96
CA GLY A 138 0.85 -11.99 6.14
C GLY A 138 -0.58 -11.44 6.07
N ASP A 139 -0.93 -10.42 6.86
CA ASP A 139 -2.21 -9.74 6.71
C ASP A 139 -2.31 -9.07 5.35
N GLU A 140 -3.46 -9.21 4.71
CA GLU A 140 -3.78 -8.57 3.45
C GLU A 140 -4.96 -7.62 3.62
N TRP A 141 -4.90 -6.48 2.92
CA TRP A 141 -5.98 -5.50 2.86
C TRP A 141 -5.98 -4.78 1.50
N LEU A 142 -7.04 -4.00 1.26
CA LEU A 142 -7.23 -3.25 0.04
C LEU A 142 -7.00 -1.76 0.29
N PHE A 143 -6.30 -1.12 -0.63
CA PHE A 143 -6.25 0.33 -0.75
C PHE A 143 -7.12 0.76 -1.93
N GLU A 144 -8.29 1.32 -1.64
CA GLU A 144 -9.27 1.76 -2.65
C GLU A 144 -8.87 3.13 -3.23
N GLY A 145 -8.95 3.28 -4.55
CA GLY A 145 -8.84 4.58 -5.21
C GLY A 145 -10.12 5.42 -5.11
N PRO A 146 -10.09 6.71 -5.51
CA PRO A 146 -8.97 7.43 -6.09
C PRO A 146 -8.00 7.95 -5.02
N GLY A 147 -6.71 7.64 -5.15
CA GLY A 147 -5.70 8.03 -4.16
C GLY A 147 -4.28 7.81 -4.65
N THR A 148 -3.31 8.50 -4.04
CA THR A 148 -1.89 8.22 -4.26
C THR A 148 -1.40 7.30 -3.16
N TYR A 149 -0.94 6.11 -3.54
CA TYR A 149 -0.38 5.15 -2.60
C TYR A 149 1.03 5.59 -2.20
N ILE A 150 1.27 5.67 -0.90
CA ILE A 150 2.59 5.95 -0.33
C ILE A 150 3.20 4.61 0.12
N PRO A 151 4.28 4.13 -0.54
CA PRO A 151 4.94 2.89 -0.17
C PRO A 151 5.45 2.94 1.28
N ARG A 152 5.36 1.80 1.97
CA ARG A 152 5.92 1.59 3.30
C ARG A 152 6.89 0.42 3.27
N LYS A 153 7.86 0.40 4.18
CA LYS A 153 8.89 -0.65 4.21
C LYS A 153 8.34 -2.01 4.66
N GLU A 154 7.27 -2.02 5.45
CA GLU A 154 6.62 -3.22 5.98
C GLU A 154 5.55 -3.78 5.04
N VAL A 155 5.24 -3.09 3.94
CA VAL A 155 4.09 -3.39 3.08
C VAL A 155 4.52 -3.66 1.66
N GLU A 156 4.07 -4.78 1.11
CA GLU A 156 4.27 -5.18 -0.27
C GLU A 156 2.98 -4.98 -1.08
N VAL A 157 3.10 -4.48 -2.31
CA VAL A 157 1.98 -4.41 -3.28
C VAL A 157 1.91 -5.75 -4.01
N ALA A 158 0.94 -6.58 -3.66
CA ALA A 158 0.79 -7.92 -4.22
C ALA A 158 0.13 -7.89 -5.61
N GLU A 159 -0.96 -7.15 -5.76
CA GLU A 159 -1.75 -7.13 -7.00
C GLU A 159 -2.54 -5.81 -7.15
N THR A 160 -2.81 -5.40 -8.39
CA THR A 160 -3.74 -4.30 -8.68
C THR A 160 -5.07 -4.91 -9.14
N LEU A 161 -6.13 -4.63 -8.39
CA LEU A 161 -7.49 -5.08 -8.68
C LEU A 161 -8.26 -3.98 -9.42
N GLN A 162 -9.04 -4.40 -10.41
CA GLN A 162 -10.02 -3.54 -11.08
C GLN A 162 -11.43 -3.95 -10.66
N ALA A 163 -12.28 -2.96 -10.43
CA ALA A 163 -13.68 -3.20 -10.12
C ALA A 163 -14.38 -3.84 -11.33
N THR A 164 -15.13 -4.90 -11.08
CA THR A 164 -15.98 -5.51 -12.11
C THR A 164 -17.32 -4.78 -12.13
N VAL A 165 -17.65 -4.13 -13.24
CA VAL A 165 -18.95 -3.47 -13.42
C VAL A 165 -20.01 -4.54 -13.67
N ILE A 166 -21.05 -4.56 -12.84
CA ILE A 166 -22.18 -5.48 -12.96
C ILE A 166 -23.34 -4.72 -13.63
N GLY A 167 -23.69 -5.10 -14.86
CA GLY A 167 -24.83 -4.57 -15.59
C GLY A 167 -26.17 -5.21 -15.19
N PRO A 168 -27.30 -4.71 -15.73
CA PRO A 168 -28.60 -5.34 -15.50
C PRO A 168 -28.60 -6.80 -15.97
N ASN A 169 -29.25 -7.68 -15.20
CA ASN A 169 -29.27 -9.13 -15.43
C ASN A 169 -27.89 -9.82 -15.40
N GLN A 170 -26.89 -9.19 -14.78
CA GLN A 170 -25.58 -9.80 -14.52
C GLN A 170 -25.42 -10.09 -13.03
N ALA A 171 -24.68 -11.16 -12.74
CA ALA A 171 -24.31 -11.52 -11.39
C ALA A 171 -22.81 -11.82 -11.33
N VAL A 172 -22.23 -11.64 -10.16
CA VAL A 172 -20.85 -12.05 -9.89
C VAL A 172 -20.88 -13.14 -8.85
N ARG A 173 -20.19 -14.26 -9.14
CA ARG A 173 -19.92 -15.31 -8.17
C ARG A 173 -18.63 -14.97 -7.45
N LEU A 174 -18.72 -14.80 -6.14
CA LEU A 174 -17.57 -14.60 -5.26
C LEU A 174 -17.25 -15.91 -4.53
N ARG A 175 -15.99 -16.32 -4.59
CA ARG A 175 -15.47 -17.43 -3.78
C ARG A 175 -14.40 -16.91 -2.83
N ALA A 176 -14.63 -17.05 -1.52
CA ALA A 176 -13.61 -16.80 -0.51
C ALA A 176 -12.45 -17.80 -0.67
N LEU A 177 -11.23 -17.30 -0.88
CA LEU A 177 -10.02 -18.11 -0.98
C LEU A 177 -9.38 -18.36 0.39
N SER A 178 -9.64 -17.48 1.37
CA SER A 178 -9.13 -17.62 2.74
C SER A 178 -10.28 -17.82 3.74
N PRO A 179 -10.16 -18.75 4.71
CA PRO A 179 -11.13 -18.94 5.77
C PRO A 179 -10.97 -17.85 6.84
N ARG A 180 -11.38 -16.61 6.54
CA ARG A 180 -11.62 -15.61 7.58
C ARG A 180 -13.07 -15.71 8.05
N GLN A 181 -13.24 -15.59 9.36
CA GLN A 181 -14.34 -16.10 10.17
C GLN A 181 -15.74 -15.53 9.84
N ASP A 182 -15.84 -14.48 9.02
CA ASP A 182 -17.08 -13.72 8.82
C ASP A 182 -17.59 -13.65 7.37
N VAL A 183 -17.00 -14.40 6.44
CA VAL A 183 -17.46 -14.39 5.04
C VAL A 183 -18.08 -15.74 4.72
N THR A 184 -19.41 -15.76 4.64
CA THR A 184 -20.19 -16.90 4.14
C THR A 184 -19.58 -17.45 2.85
N PRO A 185 -19.44 -18.78 2.69
CA PRO A 185 -18.51 -19.40 1.74
C PRO A 185 -18.79 -19.11 0.26
N LEU A 186 -19.99 -18.60 -0.07
CA LEU A 186 -20.41 -18.23 -1.42
C LEU A 186 -21.40 -17.07 -1.33
N GLN A 187 -21.04 -15.91 -1.88
CA GLN A 187 -22.00 -14.82 -2.10
C GLN A 187 -22.13 -14.58 -3.61
N VAL A 188 -23.37 -14.60 -4.10
CA VAL A 188 -23.71 -14.15 -5.45
C VAL A 188 -24.29 -12.75 -5.30
N VAL A 189 -23.59 -11.76 -5.86
CA VAL A 189 -24.04 -10.36 -5.84
C VAL A 189 -24.74 -10.08 -7.16
N LEU A 190 -26.03 -9.77 -7.09
CA LEU A 190 -26.89 -9.40 -8.22
C LEU A 190 -26.95 -7.88 -8.37
N ALA A 191 -26.96 -7.39 -9.62
CA ALA A 191 -26.85 -5.97 -9.96
C ALA A 191 -28.02 -5.08 -9.49
N ASP A 192 -29.15 -5.65 -9.11
CA ASP A 192 -30.44 -4.96 -9.08
C ASP A 192 -31.03 -4.76 -7.68
N THR A 193 -30.32 -5.10 -6.61
CA THR A 193 -31.00 -5.27 -5.32
C THR A 193 -30.18 -4.87 -4.10
N ALA A 194 -29.69 -3.63 -4.14
CA ALA A 194 -29.56 -2.76 -2.97
C ALA A 194 -30.60 -1.63 -3.05
N LEU A 195 -31.87 -1.93 -2.81
CA LEU A 195 -32.90 -0.92 -2.60
C LEU A 195 -33.62 -1.17 -1.28
N ARG A 196 -33.08 -0.60 -0.20
CA ARG A 196 -33.92 0.14 0.75
C ARG A 196 -33.90 1.62 0.33
N PRO A 197 -34.99 2.37 0.49
CA PRO A 197 -35.21 3.62 -0.23
C PRO A 197 -34.40 4.74 0.41
N CYS A 198 -33.26 5.10 -0.18
CA CYS A 198 -32.55 6.33 0.16
C CYS A 198 -32.09 7.03 -1.12
N SER A 199 -33.00 7.84 -1.68
CA SER A 199 -32.76 8.90 -2.69
C SER A 199 -32.16 8.46 -4.05
N PRO A 200 -32.55 9.11 -5.16
CA PRO A 200 -31.99 8.79 -6.46
C PRO A 200 -30.51 9.22 -6.51
N ARG A 201 -29.60 8.25 -6.63
CA ARG A 201 -28.22 8.51 -7.05
C ARG A 201 -28.04 8.07 -8.52
N PRO A 202 -27.26 8.83 -9.31
CA PRO A 202 -27.12 8.60 -10.75
C PRO A 202 -26.40 7.29 -11.05
N LEU A 203 -26.81 6.64 -12.14
CA LEU A 203 -26.19 5.45 -12.72
C LEU A 203 -24.70 5.68 -13.02
N GLY A 204 -23.87 4.67 -12.74
CA GLY A 204 -22.48 4.61 -13.20
C GLY A 204 -21.40 4.59 -12.12
N VAL A 205 -21.74 4.31 -10.86
CA VAL A 205 -20.73 4.15 -9.79
C VAL A 205 -20.46 2.65 -9.59
N PRO A 206 -19.21 2.18 -9.69
CA PRO A 206 -18.90 0.80 -9.35
C PRO A 206 -19.04 0.58 -7.85
N LEU A 207 -19.53 -0.60 -7.51
CA LEU A 207 -19.63 -1.07 -6.14
C LEU A 207 -18.22 -1.40 -5.65
N SER A 208 -17.61 -0.49 -4.88
CA SER A 208 -16.65 -0.93 -3.85
C SER A 208 -17.48 -1.51 -2.72
N ILE A 209 -17.45 -2.83 -2.57
CA ILE A 209 -18.17 -3.52 -1.49
C ILE A 209 -17.31 -3.35 -0.24
N PRO A 210 -17.76 -2.57 0.77
CA PRO A 210 -16.98 -2.38 1.99
C PRO A 210 -16.84 -3.71 2.73
N GLY A 211 -15.63 -4.06 3.14
CA GLY A 211 -15.34 -5.27 3.92
C GLY A 211 -15.03 -6.52 3.11
N VAL A 212 -14.80 -6.39 1.80
CA VAL A 212 -14.40 -7.52 0.95
C VAL A 212 -13.00 -8.01 1.31
N PRO A 213 -12.81 -9.32 1.59
CA PRO A 213 -11.48 -9.88 1.77
C PRO A 213 -10.72 -9.85 0.43
N PRO A 214 -9.39 -9.63 0.48
CA PRO A 214 -8.55 -9.44 -0.70
C PRO A 214 -8.32 -10.71 -1.55
N SER A 215 -8.85 -11.85 -1.12
CA SER A 215 -8.70 -13.15 -1.76
C SER A 215 -10.08 -13.67 -2.21
N LEU A 216 -10.61 -13.06 -3.28
CA LEU A 216 -11.83 -13.53 -3.94
C LEU A 216 -11.54 -13.94 -5.38
N ASP A 217 -12.05 -15.12 -5.75
CA ASP A 217 -12.19 -15.48 -7.16
C ASP A 217 -13.53 -14.94 -7.66
N VAL A 218 -13.48 -14.16 -8.74
CA VAL A 218 -14.60 -13.42 -9.32
C VAL A 218 -14.94 -14.06 -10.66
N THR A 219 -16.01 -14.85 -10.70
CA THR A 219 -16.50 -15.42 -11.97
C THR A 219 -17.71 -14.62 -12.46
N PRO A 220 -17.65 -13.97 -13.63
CA PRO A 220 -18.81 -13.31 -14.21
C PRO A 220 -19.86 -14.35 -14.57
N LEU A 221 -21.10 -14.12 -14.16
CA LEU A 221 -22.24 -14.98 -14.45
C LEU A 221 -23.28 -14.18 -15.21
N GLN A 222 -23.52 -14.57 -16.46
CA GLN A 222 -24.54 -13.96 -17.29
C GLN A 222 -25.87 -14.67 -17.04
N VAL A 223 -26.86 -13.96 -16.51
CA VAL A 223 -28.21 -14.49 -16.35
C VAL A 223 -29.03 -13.95 -17.51
N VAL A 224 -29.18 -14.74 -18.56
CA VAL A 224 -30.04 -14.37 -19.70
C VAL A 224 -31.48 -14.62 -19.30
N LEU A 225 -32.26 -13.56 -19.08
CA LEU A 225 -33.70 -13.62 -18.86
C LEU A 225 -34.38 -12.73 -19.90
N ALA A 226 -34.85 -13.35 -20.97
CA ALA A 226 -35.88 -12.84 -21.85
C ALA A 226 -36.65 -14.06 -22.36
N ASP A 227 -37.88 -14.24 -21.86
CA ASP A 227 -38.86 -15.28 -22.25
C ASP A 227 -38.50 -16.76 -21.99
N THR A 228 -37.56 -17.04 -21.09
CA THR A 228 -37.17 -18.43 -20.75
C THR A 228 -37.19 -18.69 -19.25
N ALA A 229 -37.86 -19.76 -18.83
CA ALA A 229 -37.75 -20.28 -17.46
C ALA A 229 -36.46 -21.09 -17.29
N LEU A 230 -35.68 -20.77 -16.26
CA LEU A 230 -34.48 -21.53 -15.92
C LEU A 230 -34.87 -22.69 -14.99
N ARG A 231 -34.65 -23.93 -15.44
CA ARG A 231 -34.70 -25.09 -14.54
C ARG A 231 -33.41 -25.15 -13.74
N LEU A 232 -33.52 -24.90 -12.45
CA LEU A 232 -32.41 -24.91 -11.51
C LEU A 232 -32.47 -26.17 -10.65
N ARG A 233 -31.31 -26.66 -10.24
CA ARG A 233 -31.16 -27.77 -9.30
C ARG A 233 -30.25 -27.34 -8.14
N ALA A 234 -30.70 -27.56 -6.92
CA ALA A 234 -29.92 -27.31 -5.72
C ALA A 234 -28.81 -28.35 -5.64
N LEU A 235 -27.56 -27.89 -5.66
CA LEU A 235 -26.40 -28.76 -5.43
C LEU A 235 -26.10 -28.94 -3.94
N LEU A 236 -26.56 -28.00 -3.11
CA LEU A 236 -26.32 -27.91 -1.67
C LEU A 236 -27.59 -27.38 -1.00
N ASP A 237 -27.69 -27.57 0.32
CA ASP A 237 -28.75 -26.97 1.12
C ASP A 237 -28.50 -25.47 1.25
N PHE A 238 -29.48 -24.65 0.88
CA PHE A 238 -29.38 -23.19 1.01
C PHE A 238 -30.74 -22.53 1.21
N VAL A 239 -30.71 -21.29 1.72
CA VAL A 239 -31.90 -20.44 1.81
C VAL A 239 -31.76 -19.37 0.74
N ALA A 240 -32.70 -19.36 -0.20
CA ALA A 240 -32.78 -18.35 -1.22
C ALA A 240 -33.24 -17.00 -0.63
N ARG A 241 -33.06 -15.94 -1.42
CA ARG A 241 -33.30 -14.56 -0.96
C ARG A 241 -34.77 -14.28 -0.61
N ASP A 242 -35.68 -14.94 -1.27
CA ASP A 242 -37.13 -14.93 -1.01
C ASP A 242 -37.50 -15.63 0.31
N GLY A 243 -36.54 -16.25 0.99
CA GLY A 243 -36.73 -17.00 2.23
C GLY A 243 -37.08 -18.47 1.98
N SER A 244 -37.17 -18.90 0.72
CA SER A 244 -37.40 -20.29 0.35
C SER A 244 -36.18 -21.14 0.71
N ARG A 245 -36.42 -22.28 1.36
CA ARG A 245 -35.37 -23.22 1.74
C ARG A 245 -35.32 -24.32 0.69
N PHE A 246 -34.12 -24.59 0.18
CA PHE A 246 -33.85 -25.64 -0.79
C PHE A 246 -32.88 -26.64 -0.18
N VAL A 247 -33.15 -27.93 -0.40
CA VAL A 247 -32.31 -29.05 -0.02
C VAL A 247 -31.57 -29.56 -1.26
N ALA A 248 -30.36 -30.09 -1.07
CA ALA A 248 -29.55 -30.67 -2.13
C ALA A 248 -30.35 -31.73 -2.91
N GLY A 249 -30.52 -31.51 -4.21
CA GLY A 249 -31.32 -32.34 -5.10
C GLY A 249 -32.64 -31.71 -5.53
N ASP A 250 -33.12 -30.67 -4.85
CA ASP A 250 -34.36 -29.98 -5.22
C ASP A 250 -34.25 -29.30 -6.58
N GLU A 251 -35.31 -29.39 -7.38
CA GLU A 251 -35.39 -28.71 -8.67
C GLU A 251 -36.54 -27.72 -8.68
N TRP A 252 -36.31 -26.53 -9.22
CA TRP A 252 -37.34 -25.50 -9.38
C TRP A 252 -37.17 -24.73 -10.68
N LEU A 253 -38.23 -24.05 -11.09
CA LEU A 253 -38.21 -23.14 -12.21
C LEU A 253 -38.06 -21.71 -11.69
N PHE A 254 -37.11 -20.99 -12.25
CA PHE A 254 -36.96 -19.56 -12.04
C PHE A 254 -37.43 -18.85 -13.30
N GLU A 255 -38.55 -18.13 -13.18
CA GLU A 255 -39.06 -17.25 -14.21
C GLU A 255 -38.56 -15.84 -13.89
N GLY A 256 -37.97 -15.17 -14.89
CA GLY A 256 -37.56 -13.78 -14.74
C GLY A 256 -38.76 -12.86 -14.52
N PRO A 257 -38.56 -11.70 -13.89
CA PRO A 257 -39.59 -10.66 -13.83
C PRO A 257 -39.95 -10.11 -15.22
#